data_AF-A0A2S2G8N6-F1
#
_entry.id   AF-A0A2S2G8N6-F1
#
_cell.length_a   1.000
_cell.length_b   1.000
_cell.length_c   1.000
_cell.angle_alpha   90.00
_cell.angle_beta   90.00
_cell.angle_gamma   90.00
#
_symmetry.space_group_name_H-M   'P 1'
#
loop_
_entity.id
_entity.type
_entity.pdbx_description
1 polymer ?
#
loop_
_entity_poly.entity_id
_entity_poly.type
_entity_poly.pdbx_seq_one_letter_code
_entity_poly.pdbx_strand_id
1 'polypeptide(L)'
;MIFKRIGNGRPYPDHGRESTRQWADVAPRPVRLDQLVTTKGQLDLETLLAEDSTFYGDLFAHVVKWQGDLYLEDGLHRAVRAALQQRQVLHARVLELG
;
A
#
# COMPACT_ATOMS: atom_id res chain seq x y z
N MET A 1 -14.50 -0.11 9.60
CA MET A 1 -14.06 -0.88 8.41
C MET A 1 -12.57 -0.62 8.22
N ILE A 2 -11.74 -1.63 7.89
CA ILE A 2 -10.27 -1.46 7.81
C ILE A 2 -9.86 -0.66 6.58
N PHE A 3 -10.44 -0.97 5.41
CA PHE A 3 -10.18 -0.31 4.14
C PHE A 3 -11.44 0.43 3.65
N LYS A 4 -11.26 1.46 2.81
CA LYS A 4 -12.37 2.16 2.15
C LYS A 4 -13.17 1.22 1.24
N ARG A 5 -12.45 0.41 0.45
CA ARG A 5 -12.99 -0.56 -0.51
C ARG A 5 -11.93 -1.60 -0.86
N ILE A 6 -12.35 -2.79 -1.26
CA ILE A 6 -11.49 -3.81 -1.84
C ILE A 6 -11.59 -3.72 -3.36
N GLY A 7 -10.46 -3.53 -4.05
CA GLY A 7 -10.38 -3.48 -5.51
C GLY A 7 -9.61 -4.69 -6.07
N ASN A 8 -9.85 -4.97 -7.36
CA ASN A 8 -9.17 -6.01 -8.13
C ASN A 8 -8.52 -5.36 -9.35
N GLY A 9 -7.30 -4.86 -9.17
CA GLY A 9 -6.50 -4.20 -10.21
C GLY A 9 -6.22 -2.72 -9.93
N ARG A 10 -5.50 -2.12 -10.87
CA ARG A 10 -5.07 -0.72 -10.86
C ARG A 10 -5.96 0.07 -11.83
N PRO A 11 -6.78 1.03 -11.36
CA PRO A 11 -7.68 1.79 -12.23
C PRO A 11 -7.02 3.05 -12.86
N TYR A 12 -5.71 3.21 -12.70
CA TYR A 12 -4.91 4.30 -13.24
C TYR A 12 -4.00 3.81 -14.37
N PRO A 13 -3.53 4.72 -15.26
CA PRO A 13 -2.52 4.41 -16.24
C PRO A 13 -1.21 3.91 -15.60
N ASP A 14 -0.40 3.21 -16.38
CA ASP A 14 0.96 2.86 -15.97
C ASP A 14 1.78 4.14 -15.70
N HIS A 15 2.46 4.14 -14.55
CA HIS A 15 3.28 5.25 -14.07
C HIS A 15 4.79 4.91 -14.11
N GLY A 16 5.19 3.79 -14.71
CA GLY A 16 6.59 3.43 -14.95
C GLY A 16 7.39 3.11 -13.68
N ARG A 17 6.72 2.84 -12.55
CA ARG A 17 7.36 2.45 -11.28
C ARG A 17 7.02 1.01 -10.93
N GLU A 18 7.72 0.08 -11.56
CA GLU A 18 7.53 -1.36 -11.38
C GLU A 18 8.33 -1.91 -10.19
N SER A 19 9.43 -1.25 -9.82
CA SER A 19 10.33 -1.71 -8.76
C SER A 19 10.27 -0.82 -7.52
N THR A 20 10.52 -1.41 -6.35
CA THR A 20 10.56 -0.69 -5.06
C THR A 20 11.58 0.46 -5.05
N ARG A 21 12.71 0.32 -5.74
CA ARG A 21 13.74 1.36 -5.84
C ARG A 21 13.24 2.63 -6.53
N GLN A 22 12.34 2.49 -7.51
CA GLN A 22 11.76 3.63 -8.22
C GLN A 22 10.78 4.42 -7.38
N TRP A 23 10.50 4.03 -6.13
CA TRP A 23 9.69 4.81 -5.19
C TRP A 23 10.54 5.63 -4.21
N ALA A 24 11.86 5.46 -4.20
CA ALA A 24 12.74 6.06 -3.19
C ALA A 24 12.68 7.60 -3.13
N ASP A 25 12.41 8.26 -4.26
CA ASP A 25 12.23 9.70 -4.43
C ASP A 25 10.90 10.23 -3.84
N VAL A 26 9.90 9.39 -3.62
CA VAL A 26 8.61 9.79 -3.04
C VAL A 26 8.71 9.74 -1.52
N ALA A 27 8.65 10.91 -0.87
CA ALA A 27 8.72 10.98 0.60
C ALA A 27 7.57 10.20 1.27
N PRO A 28 7.84 9.40 2.31
CA PRO A 28 6.81 8.67 3.03
C PRO A 28 5.97 9.62 3.90
N ARG A 29 4.67 9.34 4.00
CA ARG A 29 3.73 10.06 4.86
C ARG A 29 2.73 9.12 5.54
N PRO A 30 2.16 9.51 6.68
CA PRO A 30 1.08 8.75 7.30
C PRO A 30 -0.19 8.77 6.42
N VAL A 31 -0.80 7.61 6.23
CA VAL A 31 -2.07 7.42 5.53
C VAL A 31 -3.00 6.58 6.39
N ARG A 32 -4.27 6.96 6.50
CA ARG A 32 -5.25 6.18 7.24
C ARG A 32 -5.68 4.96 6.45
N LEU A 33 -5.79 3.81 7.12
CA LEU A 33 -6.20 2.55 6.49
C LEU A 33 -7.60 2.67 5.88
N ASP A 34 -8.52 3.34 6.56
CA ASP A 34 -9.92 3.53 6.13
C ASP A 34 -10.09 4.46 4.92
N GLN A 35 -9.01 5.08 4.45
CA GLN A 35 -8.99 5.87 3.21
C GLN A 35 -8.46 5.07 2.01
N LEU A 36 -7.85 3.91 2.26
CA LEU A 36 -7.21 3.10 1.21
C LEU A 36 -8.22 2.19 0.50
N VAL A 37 -8.10 2.16 -0.82
CA VAL A 37 -8.69 1.15 -1.70
C VAL A 37 -7.59 0.14 -2.04
N THR A 38 -7.80 -1.15 -1.79
CA THR A 38 -6.79 -2.14 -2.18
C THR A 38 -6.79 -2.34 -3.69
N THR A 39 -5.63 -2.65 -4.27
CA THR A 39 -5.51 -3.11 -5.67
C THR A 39 -5.54 -4.63 -5.79
N LYS A 40 -5.43 -5.34 -4.65
CA LYS A 40 -5.48 -6.80 -4.54
C LYS A 40 -6.59 -7.17 -3.55
N GLY A 41 -7.39 -8.19 -3.91
CA GLY A 41 -8.42 -8.75 -3.04
C GLY A 41 -7.96 -9.94 -2.17
N GLN A 42 -6.76 -10.46 -2.43
CA GLN A 42 -6.21 -11.63 -1.74
C GLN A 42 -4.86 -11.30 -1.10
N LEU A 43 -4.63 -11.88 0.06
CA LEU A 43 -3.36 -11.84 0.78
C LEU A 43 -2.98 -13.27 1.18
N ASP A 44 -1.74 -13.63 0.91
CA ASP A 44 -1.17 -14.89 1.32
C ASP A 44 -0.75 -14.86 2.80
N LEU A 45 -1.03 -15.94 3.54
CA LEU A 45 -0.76 -16.02 4.97
C LEU A 45 0.73 -16.16 5.28
N GLU A 46 1.51 -16.83 4.43
CA GLU A 46 2.97 -16.90 4.61
C GLU A 46 3.57 -15.49 4.51
N THR A 47 3.13 -14.70 3.52
CA THR A 47 3.49 -13.29 3.38
C THR A 47 3.05 -12.45 4.59
N LEU A 48 1.86 -12.71 5.13
CA LEU A 48 1.35 -12.03 6.32
C LEU A 48 2.12 -12.41 7.59
N LEU A 49 2.65 -13.61 7.69
CA LEU A 49 3.34 -14.12 8.90
C LEU A 49 4.87 -14.04 8.81
N ALA A 50 5.43 -13.81 7.62
CA ALA A 50 6.88 -13.75 7.41
C ALA A 50 7.56 -12.64 8.25
N GLU A 51 8.42 -13.04 9.18
CA GLU A 51 9.17 -12.13 10.06
C GLU A 51 10.15 -11.22 9.28
N ASP A 52 10.63 -11.67 8.12
CA ASP A 52 11.73 -11.05 7.35
C ASP A 52 11.30 -10.10 6.20
N SER A 53 10.04 -9.68 6.17
CA SER A 53 9.47 -8.90 5.04
C SER A 53 10.03 -7.48 4.87
N THR A 54 11.03 -7.09 5.67
CA THR A 54 11.80 -5.84 5.52
C THR A 54 13.19 -6.03 4.89
N PHE A 55 13.67 -7.24 4.64
CA PHE A 55 15.10 -7.42 4.29
C PHE A 55 15.46 -7.08 2.82
N TYR A 56 14.51 -7.07 1.88
CA TYR A 56 14.77 -6.79 0.46
C TYR A 56 13.82 -5.76 -0.19
N GLY A 57 12.88 -5.18 0.55
CA GLY A 57 11.82 -4.31 0.03
C GLY A 57 11.82 -2.89 0.62
N ASP A 58 10.93 -2.04 0.11
CA ASP A 58 10.67 -0.74 0.72
C ASP A 58 10.03 -0.93 2.11
N LEU A 59 10.47 -0.12 3.07
CA LEU A 59 9.92 -0.10 4.43
C LEU A 59 8.49 0.44 4.44
N PHE A 60 8.18 1.28 3.46
CA PHE A 60 6.90 1.96 3.33
C PHE A 60 6.03 1.28 2.29
N ALA A 61 4.71 1.32 2.52
CA ALA A 61 3.77 0.89 1.51
C ALA A 61 3.76 1.85 0.30
N HIS A 62 3.32 1.36 -0.84
CA HIS A 62 3.18 2.16 -2.06
C HIS A 62 1.72 2.44 -2.32
N VAL A 63 1.39 3.72 -2.44
CA VAL A 63 0.03 4.19 -2.65
C VAL A 63 0.02 5.11 -3.86
N VAL A 64 -0.96 4.91 -4.73
CA VAL A 64 -1.21 5.79 -5.87
C VAL A 64 -2.47 6.59 -5.59
N LYS A 65 -2.38 7.91 -5.67
CA LYS A 65 -3.54 8.80 -5.62
C LYS A 65 -4.00 9.05 -7.05
N TRP A 66 -5.24 8.68 -7.35
CA TRP A 66 -5.84 8.82 -8.67
C TRP A 66 -7.34 9.12 -8.55
N GLN A 67 -7.82 10.13 -9.29
CA GLN A 67 -9.23 10.54 -9.30
C GLN A 67 -9.86 10.71 -7.90
N GLY A 68 -9.07 11.22 -6.95
CA GLY A 68 -9.51 11.48 -5.56
C GLY A 68 -9.47 10.28 -4.62
N ASP A 69 -9.13 9.08 -5.10
CA ASP A 69 -8.97 7.87 -4.30
C ASP A 69 -7.50 7.53 -4.05
N LEU A 70 -7.23 6.84 -2.93
CA LEU A 70 -5.91 6.33 -2.57
C LEU A 70 -5.87 4.82 -2.75
N TYR A 71 -5.08 4.34 -3.71
CA TYR A 71 -4.96 2.95 -4.06
C TYR A 71 -3.70 2.33 -3.47
N LEU A 72 -3.86 1.35 -2.57
CA LEU A 72 -2.77 0.58 -2.02
C LEU A 72 -2.25 -0.40 -3.08
N GLU A 73 -1.16 -0.02 -3.74
CA GLU A 73 -0.53 -0.78 -4.82
C GLU A 73 0.37 -1.88 -4.27
N ASP A 74 1.14 -1.57 -3.23
CA ASP A 74 2.00 -2.52 -2.54
C ASP A 74 1.97 -2.33 -1.02
N GLY A 75 2.33 -3.39 -0.28
CA GLY A 75 2.35 -3.39 1.18
C GLY A 75 1.02 -3.79 1.84
N LEU A 76 0.16 -4.56 1.15
CA LEU A 76 -1.10 -5.08 1.73
C LEU A 76 -0.88 -5.84 3.05
N HIS A 77 0.16 -6.67 3.13
CA HIS A 77 0.54 -7.36 4.37
C HIS A 77 0.87 -6.38 5.49
N ARG A 78 1.58 -5.27 5.21
CA ARG A 78 1.89 -4.22 6.20
C ARG A 78 0.61 -3.54 6.69
N ALA A 79 -0.32 -3.23 5.78
CA ALA A 79 -1.59 -2.61 6.13
C ALA A 79 -2.46 -3.53 7.00
N VAL A 80 -2.57 -4.81 6.65
CA VAL A 80 -3.32 -5.81 7.43
C VAL A 80 -2.66 -6.05 8.79
N ARG A 81 -1.33 -6.17 8.88
CA ARG A 81 -0.61 -6.25 10.16
C ARG A 81 -0.88 -5.04 11.04
N ALA A 82 -0.84 -3.83 10.47
CA ALA A 82 -1.15 -2.61 11.21
C ALA A 82 -2.58 -2.66 11.79
N ALA A 83 -3.56 -3.08 10.99
CA ALA A 83 -4.95 -3.24 11.44
C ALA A 83 -5.09 -4.28 12.56
N LEU A 84 -4.43 -5.45 12.44
CA LEU A 84 -4.43 -6.49 13.48
C LEU A 84 -3.83 -5.97 14.80
N GLN A 85 -2.80 -5.12 14.72
CA GLN A 85 -2.19 -4.41 15.85
C GLN A 85 -3.00 -3.19 16.34
N GLN A 86 -4.25 -3.03 15.89
CA GLN A 86 -5.12 -1.89 16.25
C GLN A 86 -4.57 -0.51 15.82
N ARG A 87 -3.65 -0.46 14.85
CA ARG A 87 -3.17 0.81 14.27
C ARG A 87 -4.05 1.22 13.10
N GLN A 88 -4.51 2.47 13.12
CA GLN A 88 -5.36 3.03 12.06
C GLN A 88 -4.57 3.69 10.92
N VAL A 89 -3.25 3.82 11.09
CA VAL A 89 -2.37 4.57 10.18
C VAL A 89 -1.19 3.69 9.76
N LEU A 90 -0.81 3.82 8.49
CA LEU A 90 0.34 3.20 7.84
C LEU A 90 1.22 4.30 7.25
N HIS A 91 2.53 4.16 7.32
CA HIS A 91 3.43 5.03 6.55
C HIS A 91 3.54 4.49 5.13
N ALA A 92 3.23 5.36 4.17
CA ALA A 92 3.23 5.02 2.75
C ALA A 92 3.87 6.14 1.93
N ARG A 93 4.52 5.75 0.84
CA ARG A 93 4.92 6.66 -0.23
C ARG A 93 3.71 6.83 -1.14
N VAL A 94 3.28 8.06 -1.32
CA VAL A 94 2.08 8.35 -2.10
C VAL A 94 2.47 9.07 -3.38
N LEU A 95 2.39 8.37 -4.50
CA LEU A 95 2.53 8.93 -5.83
C LEU A 95 1.21 9.57 -6.24
N GLU A 96 1.24 10.84 -6.66
CA GLU A 96 0.06 11.51 -7.19
C GLU A 96 0.10 11.45 -8.73
N LEU A 97 -0.93 10.83 -9.32
CA LEU A 97 -1.14 10.82 -10.77
C LEU A 97 -2.25 11.81 -11.09
N GLY A 98 -1.96 12.76 -11.98
CA GLY A 98 -2.85 13.84 -12.40
C GLY A 98 -3.69 13.46 -13.61
#